data_AF-A0A8S1LSP8-F1
#
_entry.id   AF-A0A8S1LSP8-F1
#
_cell.length_a   1.000
_cell.length_b   1.000
_cell.length_c   1.000
_cell.angle_alpha   90.00
_cell.angle_beta   90.00
_cell.angle_gamma   90.00
#
_symmetry.space_group_name_H-M   'P 1'
#
loop_
_entity.id
_entity.type
_entity.pdbx_description
1 polymer ?
#
loop_
_entity_poly.entity_id
_entity_poly.type
_entity_poly.pdbx_seq_one_letter_code
_entity_poly.pdbx_strand_id
1 'polypeptide(L)'
;MIPFKKLVALFIRTFSKPVANIIKRYALNNNNNRSYGRRIVRNGFIFLGNKYNAFDVYLERASIGQSNQQFFIKPLTDEAAFMKGTDLFSDLFIYSCVLGLPLYEIIRQSNESAKKEAIQDEKLNKLSKEVEELELIESKIKEKQLQLAQLDTKLIEQISQTSYQFQQQILNISNDLNKNQ
;
A
#
# COMPACT_ATOMS: atom_id res chain seq x y z
N MET A 1 13.13 15.12 6.91
CA MET A 1 13.22 13.71 6.48
C MET A 1 14.70 13.34 6.39
N ILE A 2 15.22 12.61 7.37
CA ILE A 2 16.61 12.16 7.32
C ILE A 2 16.71 11.13 6.19
N PRO A 3 17.61 11.30 5.21
CA PRO A 3 17.68 10.41 4.06
C PRO A 3 18.12 9.03 4.54
N PHE A 4 17.18 8.08 4.53
CA PHE A 4 17.38 6.68 4.90
C PHE A 4 18.64 6.06 4.24
N LYS A 5 18.92 6.47 3.01
CA LYS A 5 20.13 6.11 2.24
C LYS A 5 21.44 6.45 2.98
N LYS A 6 21.50 7.58 3.69
CA LYS A 6 22.68 7.97 4.50
C LYS A 6 22.78 7.16 5.80
N LEU A 7 21.65 6.77 6.40
CA LEU A 7 21.63 5.94 7.60
C LEU A 7 22.15 4.54 7.29
N VAL A 8 21.65 3.92 6.22
CA VAL A 8 22.09 2.61 5.73
C VAL A 8 23.59 2.60 5.42
N ALA A 9 24.09 3.61 4.69
CA ALA A 9 25.51 3.73 4.38
C ALA A 9 26.38 3.88 5.65
N LEU A 10 25.89 4.61 6.66
CA LEU A 10 26.58 4.77 7.94
C LEU A 10 26.56 3.49 8.78
N PHE A 11 25.48 2.73 8.76
CA PHE A 11 25.36 1.44 9.46
C PHE A 11 26.30 0.38 8.89
N ILE A 12 26.36 0.25 7.56
CA ILE A 12 27.27 -0.68 6.86
C ILE A 12 28.73 -0.41 7.26
N ARG A 13 29.13 0.87 7.28
CA ARG A 13 30.51 1.27 7.61
C ARG A 13 30.83 1.15 9.09
N THR A 14 29.85 1.34 9.97
CA THR A 14 30.06 1.36 11.43
C THR A 14 30.09 -0.04 12.04
N PHE A 15 29.36 -1.03 11.49
CA PHE A 15 29.19 -2.34 12.13
C PHE A 15 29.96 -3.52 11.51
N SER A 16 30.45 -3.42 10.27
CA SER A 16 31.15 -4.52 9.58
C SER A 16 32.43 -5.00 10.28
N LYS A 17 33.29 -4.09 10.73
CA LYS A 17 34.56 -4.45 11.37
C LYS A 17 34.49 -4.77 12.86
N PRO A 18 33.69 -4.09 13.71
CA PRO A 18 33.70 -4.36 15.15
C PRO A 18 33.08 -5.71 15.53
N VAL A 19 32.01 -6.16 14.85
CA VAL A 19 31.31 -7.41 15.21
C VAL A 19 32.20 -8.63 14.99
N ALA A 20 32.83 -8.74 13.82
CA ALA A 20 33.79 -9.80 13.51
C ALA A 20 34.95 -9.80 14.52
N ASN A 21 35.50 -8.62 14.83
CA ASN A 21 36.62 -8.50 15.77
C ASN A 21 36.25 -8.85 17.22
N ILE A 22 35.02 -8.56 17.67
CA ILE A 22 34.55 -8.94 19.01
C ILE A 22 34.41 -10.46 19.11
N ILE A 23 33.76 -11.10 18.13
CA ILE A 23 33.57 -12.56 18.13
C ILE A 23 34.91 -13.28 18.06
N LYS A 24 35.84 -12.80 17.22
CA LYS A 24 37.20 -13.33 17.09
C LYS A 24 37.98 -13.20 18.40
N ARG A 25 37.91 -12.04 19.08
CA ARG A 25 38.52 -11.85 20.42
C ARG A 25 37.88 -12.73 21.49
N TYR A 26 36.56 -12.94 21.42
CA TYR A 26 35.87 -13.84 22.34
C TYR A 26 36.18 -15.31 22.09
N ALA A 27 36.52 -15.75 20.88
CA ALA A 27 36.76 -17.16 20.61
C ALA A 27 38.24 -17.59 20.71
N LEU A 28 39.18 -16.66 20.48
CA LEU A 28 40.63 -16.92 20.47
C LEU A 28 41.32 -16.68 21.83
N ASN A 29 40.61 -16.16 22.85
CA ASN A 29 41.19 -15.99 24.18
C ASN A 29 41.44 -17.35 24.86
N ASN A 30 42.70 -17.78 24.87
CA ASN A 30 43.16 -19.16 25.00
C ASN A 30 43.21 -19.71 26.45
N ASN A 31 42.80 -18.95 27.48
CA ASN A 31 43.10 -19.29 28.88
C ASN A 31 41.98 -19.99 29.68
N ASN A 32 40.81 -20.32 29.11
CA ASN A 32 39.87 -21.20 29.82
C ASN A 32 38.82 -21.85 28.91
N ASN A 33 39.16 -23.04 28.41
CA ASN A 33 38.38 -23.86 27.47
C ASN A 33 37.20 -24.63 28.10
N ARG A 34 36.56 -24.10 29.16
CA ARG A 34 35.59 -24.84 29.99
C ARG A 34 34.11 -24.42 29.93
N SER A 35 33.74 -23.34 29.24
CA SER A 35 32.31 -22.99 29.13
C SER A 35 31.63 -23.73 27.97
N TYR A 36 30.67 -24.61 28.31
CA TYR A 36 29.83 -25.36 27.36
C TYR A 36 29.23 -24.47 26.26
N GLY A 37 28.74 -23.27 26.61
CA GLY A 37 28.19 -22.31 25.64
C GLY A 37 29.18 -21.87 24.57
N ARG A 38 30.48 -21.71 24.89
CA ARG A 38 31.50 -21.28 23.92
C ARG A 38 31.79 -22.38 22.88
N ARG A 39 31.71 -23.66 23.28
CA ARG A 39 31.87 -24.79 22.36
C ARG A 39 30.71 -24.88 21.37
N ILE A 40 29.48 -24.67 21.83
CA ILE A 40 28.29 -24.67 20.96
C ILE A 40 28.41 -23.57 19.90
N VAL A 41 28.75 -22.35 20.34
CA VAL A 41 28.93 -21.21 19.44
C VAL A 41 30.08 -21.45 18.46
N ARG A 42 31.24 -21.93 18.95
CA ARG A 42 32.40 -22.25 18.09
C ARG A 42 32.07 -23.33 17.06
N ASN A 43 31.46 -24.44 17.48
CA ASN A 43 31.09 -25.52 16.58
C ASN A 43 30.03 -25.08 15.56
N GLY A 44 29.09 -24.22 15.97
CA GLY A 44 28.11 -23.61 15.08
C GLY A 44 28.77 -22.78 13.97
N PHE A 45 29.73 -21.92 14.33
CA PHE A 45 30.47 -21.12 13.34
C PHE A 45 31.41 -21.96 12.46
N ILE A 46 32.06 -22.99 13.00
CA ILE A 46 32.86 -23.94 12.21
C ILE A 46 31.98 -24.66 11.16
N PHE A 47 30.80 -25.13 11.57
CA PHE A 47 29.84 -25.74 10.67
C PHE A 47 29.39 -24.76 9.58
N LEU A 48 29.07 -23.52 9.97
CA LEU A 48 28.69 -22.47 9.03
C LEU A 48 29.81 -22.18 8.01
N GLY A 49 31.05 -22.04 8.48
CA GLY A 49 32.20 -21.74 7.63
C GLY A 49 32.54 -22.87 6.65
N ASN A 50 32.47 -24.12 7.08
CA ASN A 50 32.65 -25.28 6.20
C ASN A 50 31.53 -25.41 5.17
N LYS A 51 30.27 -25.15 5.58
CA LYS A 51 29.13 -25.14 4.65
C LYS A 51 29.23 -24.03 3.63
N TYR A 52 29.63 -22.83 4.05
CA TYR A 52 29.86 -21.71 3.14
C TYR A 52 30.99 -22.01 2.16
N ASN A 53 32.09 -22.60 2.62
CA ASN A 53 33.17 -23.01 1.72
C ASN A 53 32.73 -24.05 0.69
N ALA A 54 31.92 -25.03 1.10
CA ALA A 54 31.37 -26.01 0.16
C ALA A 54 30.45 -25.34 -0.87
N PHE A 55 29.67 -24.33 -0.44
CA PHE A 55 28.78 -23.58 -1.32
C PHE A 55 29.54 -22.67 -2.30
N ASP A 56 30.56 -21.95 -1.85
CA ASP A 56 31.45 -21.13 -2.71
C ASP A 56 32.04 -21.99 -3.83
N VAL A 57 32.64 -23.12 -3.45
CA VAL A 57 33.27 -24.06 -4.39
C VAL A 57 32.23 -24.65 -5.35
N TYR A 58 31.00 -24.91 -4.87
CA TYR A 58 29.91 -25.37 -5.72
C TYR A 58 29.49 -24.31 -6.75
N LEU A 59 29.31 -23.05 -6.33
CA LEU A 59 28.92 -21.95 -7.22
C LEU A 59 29.98 -21.66 -8.28
N GLU A 60 31.25 -21.61 -7.87
CA GLU A 60 32.37 -21.40 -8.80
C GLU A 60 32.40 -22.50 -9.87
N ARG A 61 32.20 -23.76 -9.46
CA ARG A 61 32.18 -24.90 -10.38
C ARG A 61 30.95 -24.94 -11.27
N ALA A 62 29.78 -24.56 -10.75
CA ALA A 62 28.56 -24.44 -11.52
C ALA A 62 28.70 -23.37 -12.62
N SER A 63 29.35 -22.24 -12.29
CA SER A 63 29.65 -21.17 -13.24
C SER A 63 30.62 -21.61 -14.35
N ILE A 64 31.63 -22.42 -13.99
CA ILE A 64 32.65 -22.94 -14.94
C ILE A 64 32.15 -24.16 -15.75
N GLY A 65 30.97 -24.71 -15.44
CA GLY A 65 30.38 -25.84 -16.18
C GLY A 65 31.01 -27.21 -15.89
N GLN A 66 31.83 -27.33 -14.84
CA GLN A 66 32.49 -28.59 -14.44
C GLN A 66 31.70 -29.32 -13.34
N SER A 67 30.38 -29.51 -13.51
CA SER A 67 29.51 -30.07 -12.47
C SER A 67 29.66 -31.58 -12.21
N ASN A 68 30.33 -32.32 -13.11
CA ASN A 68 30.22 -33.78 -13.16
C ASN A 68 31.41 -34.55 -12.57
N GLN A 69 32.36 -33.89 -11.91
CA GLN A 69 33.49 -34.57 -11.27
C GLN A 69 33.28 -34.63 -9.75
N GLN A 70 33.18 -35.85 -9.22
CA GLN A 70 33.01 -36.14 -7.81
C GLN A 70 34.28 -35.78 -7.03
N PHE A 71 34.43 -34.50 -6.68
CA PHE A 71 35.57 -34.01 -5.91
C PHE A 71 35.24 -33.92 -4.43
N PHE A 72 36.13 -34.48 -3.61
CA PHE A 72 36.11 -34.29 -2.17
C PHE A 72 36.55 -32.85 -1.83
N ILE A 73 35.61 -32.03 -1.36
CA ILE A 73 35.92 -30.68 -0.87
C ILE A 73 36.59 -30.84 0.49
N LYS A 74 37.88 -30.56 0.56
CA LYS A 74 38.65 -30.62 1.81
C LYS A 74 38.06 -29.62 2.81
N PRO A 75 37.62 -30.05 4.02
CA PRO A 75 37.19 -29.12 5.05
C PRO A 75 38.36 -28.24 5.49
N LEU A 76 38.07 -26.98 5.83
CA LEU A 76 39.09 -26.06 6.34
C LEU A 76 39.53 -26.50 7.73
N THR A 77 40.71 -26.06 8.16
CA THR A 77 41.13 -26.22 9.56
C THR A 77 40.11 -25.54 10.48
N ASP A 78 39.87 -26.09 11.67
CA ASP A 78 38.84 -25.61 12.60
C ASP A 78 38.93 -24.10 12.87
N GLU A 79 40.14 -23.55 12.93
CA GLU A 79 40.35 -22.12 13.13
C GLU A 79 39.95 -21.31 11.89
N ALA A 80 40.34 -21.77 10.68
CA ALA A 80 40.00 -21.08 9.45
C ALA A 80 38.50 -21.17 9.13
N ALA A 81 37.87 -22.33 9.39
CA ALA A 81 36.44 -22.53 9.27
C ALA A 81 35.67 -21.63 10.25
N PHE A 82 36.13 -21.53 11.51
CA PHE A 82 35.56 -20.62 12.48
C PHE A 82 35.62 -19.17 12.02
N MET A 83 36.79 -18.70 11.60
CA MET A 83 36.99 -17.33 11.11
C MET A 83 36.05 -17.02 9.93
N LYS A 84 36.00 -17.91 8.93
CA LYS A 84 35.14 -17.77 7.75
C LYS A 84 33.65 -17.75 8.12
N GLY A 85 33.23 -18.58 9.08
CA GLY A 85 31.86 -18.60 9.58
C GLY A 85 31.48 -17.33 10.35
N THR A 86 32.41 -16.76 11.13
CA THR A 86 32.15 -15.50 11.84
C THR A 86 32.04 -14.31 10.90
N ASP A 87 32.86 -14.26 9.86
CA ASP A 87 32.82 -13.18 8.87
C ASP A 87 31.51 -13.22 8.07
N LEU A 88 31.08 -14.41 7.63
CA LEU A 88 29.78 -14.59 6.98
C LEU A 88 28.61 -14.16 7.87
N PHE A 89 28.64 -14.51 9.16
CA PHE A 89 27.59 -14.12 10.08
C PHE A 89 27.52 -12.61 10.29
N SER A 90 28.66 -11.93 10.43
CA SER A 90 28.67 -10.47 10.55
C SER A 90 28.13 -9.79 9.29
N ASP A 91 28.48 -10.30 8.11
CA ASP A 91 27.99 -9.74 6.85
C ASP A 91 26.48 -9.97 6.68
N LEU A 92 26.00 -11.19 6.97
CA LEU A 92 24.58 -11.53 6.89
C LEU A 92 23.74 -10.76 7.91
N PHE A 93 24.25 -10.56 9.12
CA PHE A 93 23.61 -9.73 10.14
C PHE A 93 23.44 -8.29 9.67
N ILE A 94 24.47 -7.70 9.05
CA ILE A 94 24.42 -6.34 8.54
C ILE A 94 23.45 -6.24 7.37
N TYR A 95 23.50 -7.16 6.42
CA TYR A 95 22.53 -7.21 5.32
C TYR A 95 21.10 -7.36 5.83
N SER A 96 20.87 -8.18 6.86
CA SER A 96 19.57 -8.32 7.50
C SER A 96 19.09 -6.99 8.12
N CYS A 97 19.96 -6.24 8.80
CA CYS A 97 19.57 -4.95 9.35
C CYS A 97 19.29 -3.91 8.25
N VAL A 98 20.13 -3.89 7.21
CA VAL A 98 20.02 -2.94 6.09
C VAL A 98 18.79 -3.18 5.23
N LEU A 99 18.46 -4.45 4.95
CA LEU A 99 17.31 -4.83 4.13
C LEU A 99 16.04 -4.97 4.98
N GLY A 100 16.16 -5.52 6.19
CA GLY A 100 15.04 -5.82 7.06
C GLY A 100 14.33 -4.58 7.60
N LEU A 101 15.07 -3.53 7.99
CA LEU A 101 14.46 -2.28 8.47
C LEU A 101 13.56 -1.60 7.41
N PRO A 102 14.02 -1.33 6.18
CA PRO A 102 13.15 -0.73 5.17
C PRO A 102 12.02 -1.66 4.73
N LEU A 103 12.25 -2.97 4.64
CA LEU A 103 11.18 -3.92 4.34
C LEU A 103 10.10 -3.93 5.42
N TYR A 104 10.49 -3.86 6.70
CA TYR A 104 9.56 -3.75 7.82
C TYR A 104 8.72 -2.47 7.73
N GLU A 105 9.34 -1.34 7.39
CA GLU A 105 8.62 -0.08 7.18
C GLU A 105 7.61 -0.18 6.02
N ILE A 106 7.98 -0.83 4.91
CA ILE A 106 7.07 -1.05 3.76
C ILE A 106 5.86 -1.89 4.17
N ILE A 107 6.06 -3.00 4.86
CA ILE A 107 4.97 -3.88 5.33
C ILE A 107 4.06 -3.14 6.32
N ARG A 108 4.66 -2.33 7.20
CA ARG A 108 3.89 -1.50 8.11
C ARG A 108 3.09 -0.43 7.35
N GLN A 109 3.70 0.22 6.38
CA GLN A 109 3.08 1.27 5.59
C GLN A 109 1.92 0.73 4.74
N SER A 110 2.03 -0.47 4.16
CA SER A 110 0.91 -1.08 3.43
C SER A 110 -0.31 -1.31 4.32
N ASN A 111 -0.09 -1.73 5.58
CA ASN A 111 -1.16 -1.94 6.54
C ASN A 111 -1.82 -0.63 6.99
N GLU A 112 -1.06 0.46 7.09
CA GLU A 112 -1.59 1.79 7.43
C GLU A 112 -2.32 2.43 6.23
N SER A 113 -1.85 2.22 5.00
CA SER A 113 -2.50 2.71 3.78
C SER A 113 -3.86 2.06 3.54
N ALA A 114 -3.98 0.74 3.71
CA ALA A 114 -5.26 0.04 3.55
C ALA A 114 -6.37 0.59 4.46
N LYS A 115 -6.02 1.02 5.68
CA LYS A 115 -6.97 1.66 6.61
C LYS A 115 -7.38 3.06 6.14
N LYS A 116 -6.46 3.82 5.55
CA LYS A 116 -6.75 5.16 5.03
C LYS A 116 -7.60 5.10 3.76
N GLU A 117 -7.35 4.11 2.90
CA GLU A 117 -8.16 3.83 1.71
C GLU A 117 -9.60 3.49 2.10
N ALA A 118 -9.81 2.59 3.06
CA ALA A 118 -11.16 2.25 3.53
C ALA A 118 -11.95 3.48 4.04
N ILE A 119 -11.29 4.41 4.73
CA ILE A 119 -11.92 5.66 5.20
C ILE A 119 -12.23 6.60 4.02
N GLN A 120 -11.35 6.66 3.01
CA GLN A 120 -11.61 7.44 1.80
C GLN A 120 -12.77 6.87 0.99
N ASP A 121 -12.83 5.55 0.83
CA ASP A 121 -13.92 4.87 0.14
C ASP A 121 -15.26 5.09 0.84
N GLU A 122 -15.31 5.05 2.18
CA GLU A 122 -16.52 5.36 2.92
C GLU A 122 -16.98 6.82 2.69
N LYS A 123 -16.04 7.77 2.67
CA LYS A 123 -16.34 9.18 2.38
C LYS A 123 -16.84 9.38 0.95
N LEU A 124 -16.20 8.75 -0.04
CA LEU A 124 -16.63 8.80 -1.43
C LEU A 124 -18.01 8.20 -1.62
N ASN A 125 -18.31 7.08 -0.95
CA ASN A 125 -19.62 6.47 -0.98
C ASN A 125 -20.70 7.37 -0.35
N LYS A 126 -20.39 8.08 0.74
CA LYS A 126 -21.31 9.06 1.34
C LYS A 126 -21.57 10.23 0.40
N LEU A 127 -20.51 10.83 -0.16
CA LEU A 127 -20.65 11.91 -1.15
C LEU A 127 -21.45 11.48 -2.37
N SER A 128 -21.22 10.25 -2.87
CA SER A 128 -21.93 9.74 -4.04
C SER A 128 -23.43 9.59 -3.77
N LYS A 129 -23.81 9.14 -2.58
CA LYS A 129 -25.22 9.08 -2.14
C LYS A 129 -25.84 10.46 -2.00
N GLU A 130 -25.12 11.42 -1.41
CA GLU A 130 -25.59 12.80 -1.31
C GLU A 130 -25.81 13.43 -2.70
N VAL A 131 -24.93 13.16 -3.66
CA VAL A 131 -25.11 13.60 -5.06
C VAL A 131 -26.34 12.95 -5.69
N GLU A 132 -26.54 11.64 -5.53
CA GLU A 132 -27.72 10.94 -6.06
C GLU A 132 -29.03 11.48 -5.46
N GLU A 133 -29.05 11.78 -4.16
CA GLU A 133 -30.19 12.41 -3.50
C GLU A 133 -30.47 13.82 -4.05
N LEU A 134 -29.43 14.62 -4.30
CA LEU A 134 -29.56 15.94 -4.89
C LEU A 134 -30.10 15.90 -6.32
N GLU A 135 -29.63 14.96 -7.15
CA GLU A 135 -30.16 14.76 -8.51
C GLU A 135 -31.64 14.37 -8.49
N LEU A 136 -32.04 13.54 -7.53
CA LEU A 136 -33.43 13.15 -7.34
C LEU A 136 -34.29 14.34 -6.91
N ILE A 137 -33.79 15.20 -6.03
CA ILE A 137 -34.47 16.46 -5.66
C ILE A 137 -34.59 17.39 -6.87
N GLU A 138 -33.52 17.54 -7.66
CA GLU A 138 -33.53 18.39 -8.86
C GLU A 138 -34.57 17.92 -9.88
N SER A 139 -34.66 16.61 -10.12
CA SER A 139 -35.67 16.04 -11.03
C SER A 139 -37.09 16.30 -10.54
N LYS A 140 -37.36 16.15 -9.24
CA LYS A 140 -38.66 16.49 -8.63
C LYS A 140 -39.00 17.97 -8.75
N ILE A 141 -38.01 18.86 -8.61
CA ILE A 141 -38.22 20.31 -8.78
C ILE A 141 -38.59 20.61 -10.23
N LYS A 142 -37.87 20.04 -11.21
CA LYS A 142 -38.18 20.20 -12.64
C LYS A 142 -39.58 19.70 -12.97
N GLU A 143 -39.98 18.55 -12.43
CA GLU A 143 -41.34 18.00 -12.63
C GLU A 143 -42.40 18.95 -12.08
N LYS A 144 -42.23 19.47 -10.86
CA LYS A 144 -43.17 20.44 -10.27
C LYS A 144 -43.23 21.74 -11.06
N GLN A 145 -42.11 22.25 -11.56
CA GLN A 145 -42.11 23.45 -12.42
C GLN A 145 -42.90 23.23 -13.70
N LEU A 146 -42.78 22.05 -14.31
CA LEU A 146 -43.54 21.69 -15.51
C LEU A 146 -45.03 21.59 -15.22
N GLN A 147 -45.43 21.00 -14.08
CA GLN A 147 -46.82 20.96 -13.64
C GLN A 147 -47.39 22.37 -13.42
N LEU A 148 -46.64 23.29 -12.81
CA LEU A 148 -47.05 24.68 -12.65
C LEU A 148 -47.26 25.39 -13.99
N ALA A 149 -46.33 25.24 -14.94
CA ALA A 149 -46.46 25.83 -16.27
C ALA A 149 -47.69 25.28 -17.05
N GLN A 150 -48.00 24.00 -16.89
CA GLN A 150 -49.22 23.39 -17.45
C GLN A 150 -50.50 23.92 -16.79
N LEU A 151 -50.44 24.26 -15.50
CA LEU A 151 -51.58 24.79 -14.76
C LEU A 151 -51.83 26.25 -15.16
N ASP A 152 -50.78 27.06 -15.29
CA ASP A 152 -50.85 28.44 -15.77
C ASP A 152 -51.44 28.52 -17.18
N THR A 153 -50.99 27.65 -18.09
CA THR A 153 -51.53 27.59 -19.46
C THR A 153 -53.01 27.21 -19.49
N LYS A 154 -53.43 26.22 -18.68
CA LYS A 154 -54.85 25.87 -18.53
C LYS A 154 -55.69 27.00 -17.96
N LEU A 155 -55.17 27.75 -16.98
CA LEU A 155 -55.86 28.91 -16.41
C LEU A 155 -56.06 30.02 -17.45
N ILE A 156 -55.02 30.31 -18.24
CA ILE A 156 -55.11 31.28 -19.35
C ILE A 156 -56.19 30.85 -20.35
N GLU A 157 -56.21 29.56 -20.70
CA GLU A 157 -57.20 29.01 -21.63
C GLU A 157 -58.63 29.14 -21.06
N GLN A 158 -58.84 28.80 -19.78
CA GLN A 158 -60.14 28.98 -19.12
C GLN A 158 -60.59 30.45 -19.06
N ILE A 159 -59.68 31.38 -18.73
CA ILE A 159 -59.99 32.81 -18.70
C ILE A 159 -60.39 33.28 -20.11
N SER A 160 -59.68 32.86 -21.14
CA SER A 160 -59.99 33.22 -22.53
C SER A 160 -61.36 32.72 -22.97
N GLN A 161 -61.70 31.46 -22.65
CA GLN A 161 -63.01 30.87 -22.96
C GLN A 161 -64.13 31.61 -22.23
N THR A 162 -63.93 31.90 -20.94
CA THR A 162 -64.92 32.62 -20.12
C THR A 162 -65.16 34.03 -20.66
N SER A 163 -64.09 34.72 -21.07
CA SER A 163 -64.17 36.07 -21.64
C SER A 163 -64.92 36.09 -22.97
N TYR A 164 -64.68 35.08 -23.82
CA TYR A 164 -65.42 34.90 -25.08
C TYR A 164 -66.91 34.63 -24.85
N GLN A 165 -67.25 33.77 -23.89
CA GLN A 165 -68.64 33.50 -23.52
C GLN A 165 -69.36 34.76 -23.04
N PHE A 166 -68.71 35.58 -22.20
CA PHE A 166 -69.26 36.86 -21.76
C PHE A 166 -69.50 37.83 -22.91
N GLN A 167 -68.57 37.96 -23.85
CA GLN A 167 -68.77 38.80 -25.03
C GLN A 167 -69.96 38.36 -25.87
N GLN A 168 -70.13 37.05 -26.08
CA GLN A 168 -71.26 36.50 -26.83
C GLN A 168 -72.60 36.75 -26.11
N GLN A 169 -72.64 36.62 -24.79
CA GLN A 169 -73.83 36.95 -24.00
C GLN A 169 -74.22 38.43 -24.13
N ILE A 170 -73.24 39.35 -24.04
CA ILE A 170 -73.49 40.80 -24.22
C ILE A 170 -74.04 41.09 -25.61
N LEU A 171 -73.47 40.48 -26.65
CA LEU A 171 -73.92 40.63 -28.04
C LEU A 171 -75.35 40.13 -28.25
N ASN A 172 -75.68 38.96 -27.69
CA ASN A 172 -77.03 38.40 -27.77
C ASN A 172 -78.05 39.29 -27.04
N ILE A 173 -77.73 39.77 -25.83
CA ILE A 173 -78.59 40.69 -25.06
C ILE A 173 -78.81 42.01 -25.83
N SER A 174 -77.76 42.58 -26.43
CA SER A 174 -77.88 43.79 -27.24
C SER A 174 -78.76 43.59 -28.47
N ASN A 175 -78.69 42.42 -29.11
CA ASN A 175 -79.52 42.09 -30.27
C ASN A 175 -80.99 41.85 -29.89
N ASP A 176 -81.25 41.25 -28.73
CA ASP A 176 -82.60 41.06 -28.20
C ASP A 176 -83.25 42.38 -27.76
N LEU A 177 -82.46 43.33 -27.23
CA LEU A 177 -82.94 44.69 -26.92
C LEU A 177 -83.31 45.47 -28.18
N ASN A 178 -82.54 45.35 -29.26
CA ASN A 178 -82.83 46.01 -30.54
C ASN A 178 -84.02 45.39 -31.30
N LYS A 179 -84.42 44.14 -31.01
CA LYS A 179 -85.60 43.50 -31.63
C LYS A 179 -86.93 43.86 -30.96
N ASN A 180 -86.90 44.43 -29.75
CA ASN A 180 -88.08 44.74 -28.95
C ASN A 180 -88.42 46.25 -28.92
N GLN A 181 -87.76 47.07 -29.76
CA GLN A 181 -88.09 48.46 -30.06
C GLN A 181 -88.68 48.55 -31.47
#